data_AF-A0A3M7LZY4-F1
#
_entry.id   AF-A0A3M7LZY4-F1
#
_cell.length_a   1.000
_cell.length_b   1.000
_cell.length_c   1.000
_cell.angle_alpha   90.00
_cell.angle_beta   90.00
_cell.angle_gamma   90.00
#
_symmetry.space_group_name_H-M   'P 1'
#
loop_
_entity.id
_entity.type
_entity.pdbx_description
1 polymer ?
#
loop_
_entity_poly.entity_id
_entity_poly.type
_entity_poly.pdbx_seq_one_letter_code
_entity_poly.pdbx_strand_id
1 'polypeptide(L)'
;MTLISLQIAMEVTATTVVFVIGAPGSGKGTLCRRLSDEYGFCHLSIGDTLRRLVSNSMTDLVTASQVQQGELVSTEMLVSILQDSVKENVYSGRHVILVDGLPRQLDQAMPVEEKIGSPALVLFFNCREEVAKDRFLTRKLPGREADDAAIFQKRYEEFAAENSRIVKMYQERNVLVEILTFSMFTKAISRTFRLEVERKFCGLAVTDLTLHVGNPPFRSIQSQGRRIFKDTYFDRAGLLAAAGVWVRLRNGQWEAKVSKGGNFQDSRFEELSDPREIGMQVHTITGRVCSEREFFGLDRIATMCTTRRTWLADERFTIVLDAMDFGHEVGEVELQSEVHLAHTGQELEDHKQRAMQQMDEEIIAFMERYRWAFAAGVPIGKLTAYFERKAAGRLRYETGVHIESPLLR
;
A
#
# COMPACT_ATOMS: atom_id res chain seq x y z
N MET A 1 17.08 59.35 28.30
CA MET A 1 17.93 58.91 27.18
C MET A 1 17.34 57.61 26.64
N THR A 2 16.45 57.73 25.65
CA THR A 2 16.64 57.32 24.23
C THR A 2 16.37 55.80 24.06
N LEU A 3 15.16 55.42 23.62
CA LEU A 3 14.81 54.98 22.24
C LEU A 3 15.71 53.81 21.79
N ILE A 4 15.16 52.62 21.50
CA ILE A 4 14.65 52.26 20.17
C ILE A 4 13.45 51.30 20.28
N SER A 5 12.36 51.66 19.59
CA SER A 5 11.27 50.78 19.17
C SER A 5 11.74 49.74 18.17
N LEU A 6 11.30 48.48 18.29
CA LEU A 6 11.09 47.65 17.10
C LEU A 6 9.71 47.00 17.14
N GLN A 7 8.98 47.28 16.07
CA GLN A 7 7.61 46.93 15.78
C GLN A 7 7.56 45.52 15.17
N ILE A 8 6.55 44.75 15.55
CA ILE A 8 5.85 43.69 14.80
C ILE A 8 6.54 43.20 13.51
N ALA A 9 6.97 41.94 13.51
CA ALA A 9 6.75 41.02 12.40
C ALA A 9 6.67 39.61 12.96
N MET A 10 5.44 39.08 13.02
CA MET A 10 5.21 37.64 13.17
C MET A 10 5.95 36.95 12.02
N GLU A 11 6.94 36.11 12.33
CA GLU A 11 7.49 35.17 11.34
C GLU A 11 6.39 34.16 11.00
N VAL A 12 5.80 34.36 9.83
CA VAL A 12 4.82 33.46 9.21
C VAL A 12 5.50 32.10 9.03
N THR A 13 5.14 31.13 9.86
CA THR A 13 5.41 29.70 9.64
C THR A 13 4.97 29.33 8.23
N ALA A 14 5.90 28.90 7.37
CA ALA A 14 5.67 28.66 5.95
C ALA A 14 4.47 27.73 5.71
N THR A 15 3.49 28.20 4.94
CA THR A 15 2.31 27.42 4.56
C THR A 15 2.67 26.46 3.43
N THR A 16 2.38 25.18 3.61
CA THR A 16 2.62 24.12 2.62
C THR A 16 1.36 23.89 1.80
N VAL A 17 1.46 24.10 0.49
CA VAL A 17 0.37 23.86 -0.46
C VAL A 17 0.55 22.49 -1.12
N VAL A 18 -0.52 21.71 -1.16
CA VAL A 18 -0.58 20.39 -1.80
C VAL A 18 -1.72 20.40 -2.81
N PHE A 19 -1.44 20.14 -4.07
CA PHE A 19 -2.48 19.99 -5.10
C PHE A 19 -2.94 18.54 -5.18
N VAL A 20 -4.24 18.33 -5.38
CA VAL A 20 -4.83 16.99 -5.53
C VAL A 20 -5.62 16.93 -6.83
N ILE A 21 -5.09 16.18 -7.79
CA ILE A 21 -5.58 16.07 -9.17
C ILE A 21 -5.98 14.63 -9.50
N GLY A 22 -6.86 14.44 -10.48
CA GLY A 22 -7.36 13.12 -10.91
C GLY A 22 -8.82 13.12 -11.35
N ALA A 23 -9.27 12.02 -11.96
CA ALA A 23 -10.59 11.90 -12.57
C ALA A 23 -11.75 12.18 -11.58
N PRO A 24 -12.89 12.73 -12.03
CA PRO A 24 -14.10 12.78 -11.20
C PRO A 24 -14.44 11.37 -10.68
N GLY A 25 -14.72 11.20 -9.39
CA GLY A 25 -15.00 9.87 -8.81
C GLY A 25 -13.76 9.05 -8.40
N SER A 26 -12.54 9.56 -8.60
CA SER A 26 -11.30 8.85 -8.24
C SER A 26 -11.02 8.73 -6.73
N GLY A 27 -11.75 9.44 -5.87
CA GLY A 27 -11.60 9.37 -4.41
C GLY A 27 -10.77 10.48 -3.75
N LYS A 28 -10.37 11.51 -4.52
CA LYS A 28 -9.62 12.69 -4.01
C LYS A 28 -10.21 13.29 -2.74
N GLY A 29 -11.47 13.74 -2.80
CA GLY A 29 -12.15 14.35 -1.66
C GLY A 29 -12.26 13.44 -0.44
N THR A 30 -12.30 12.12 -0.63
CA THR A 30 -12.26 11.15 0.48
C THR A 30 -10.90 11.15 1.17
N LEU A 31 -9.79 11.15 0.42
CA LEU A 31 -8.46 11.33 1.01
C LEU A 31 -8.36 12.67 1.71
N CYS A 32 -8.73 13.76 1.05
CA CYS A 32 -8.54 15.09 1.60
C CYS A 32 -9.32 15.28 2.90
N ARG A 33 -10.54 14.71 2.99
CA ARG A 33 -11.31 14.69 4.24
C ARG A 33 -10.61 13.88 5.33
N ARG A 34 -10.13 12.66 5.01
CA ARG A 34 -9.36 11.85 5.97
C ARG A 34 -8.11 12.57 6.48
N LEU A 35 -7.34 13.19 5.59
CA LEU A 35 -6.15 13.95 5.96
C LEU A 35 -6.49 15.18 6.82
N SER A 36 -7.64 15.82 6.55
CA SER A 36 -8.15 16.90 7.38
C SER A 36 -8.52 16.41 8.79
N ASP A 37 -9.25 15.29 8.88
CA ASP A 37 -9.71 14.72 10.14
C ASP A 37 -8.55 14.16 10.99
N GLU A 38 -7.56 13.53 10.37
CA GLU A 38 -6.46 12.82 11.05
C GLU A 38 -5.26 13.73 11.37
N TYR A 39 -4.91 14.65 10.48
CA TYR A 39 -3.71 15.49 10.60
C TYR A 39 -4.01 16.98 10.75
N GLY A 40 -5.28 17.37 10.79
CA GLY A 40 -5.68 18.78 10.92
C GLY A 40 -5.41 19.62 9.66
N PHE A 41 -5.19 18.99 8.51
CA PHE A 41 -4.93 19.71 7.25
C PHE A 41 -6.16 20.51 6.82
N CYS A 42 -5.95 21.65 6.17
CA CYS A 42 -7.03 22.40 5.54
C CYS A 42 -7.41 21.73 4.22
N HIS A 43 -8.62 21.15 4.15
CA HIS A 43 -9.17 20.67 2.90
C HIS A 43 -9.98 21.76 2.20
N LEU A 44 -9.46 22.21 1.04
CA LEU A 44 -10.12 23.18 0.17
C LEU A 44 -10.60 22.49 -1.10
N SER A 45 -11.86 22.05 -1.11
CA SER A 45 -12.50 21.50 -2.32
C SER A 45 -13.12 22.63 -3.13
N ILE A 46 -12.55 22.92 -4.30
CA ILE A 46 -13.04 23.98 -5.19
C ILE A 46 -14.50 23.76 -5.57
N GLY A 47 -14.86 22.52 -5.89
CA GLY A 47 -16.24 22.20 -6.26
C GLY A 47 -17.22 22.44 -5.12
N ASP A 48 -16.88 22.06 -3.89
CA ASP A 48 -17.78 22.25 -2.74
C ASP A 48 -17.86 23.74 -2.35
N THR A 49 -16.75 24.48 -2.47
CA THR A 49 -16.75 25.94 -2.24
C THR A 49 -17.60 26.67 -3.26
N LEU A 50 -17.48 26.35 -4.55
CA LEU A 50 -18.33 26.93 -5.60
C LEU A 50 -19.82 26.61 -5.38
N ARG A 51 -20.17 25.37 -5.01
CA ARG A 51 -21.57 25.01 -4.69
C ARG A 51 -22.12 25.82 -3.51
N ARG A 52 -21.32 26.03 -2.46
CA ARG A 52 -21.72 26.87 -1.31
C ARG A 52 -21.91 28.34 -1.70
N LEU A 53 -21.07 28.86 -2.59
CA LEU A 53 -21.21 30.23 -3.10
C LEU A 53 -22.51 30.38 -3.89
N VAL A 54 -22.82 29.45 -4.79
CA VAL A 54 -24.05 29.48 -5.60
C VAL A 54 -25.33 29.33 -4.76
N SER A 55 -25.27 28.66 -3.60
CA SER A 55 -26.41 28.64 -2.66
C SER A 55 -26.68 29.97 -1.95
N ASN A 56 -25.75 30.93 -2.02
CA ASN A 56 -25.95 32.28 -1.51
C ASN A 56 -26.56 33.17 -2.61
N SER A 57 -27.62 33.91 -2.27
CA SER A 57 -28.44 34.71 -3.19
C SER A 57 -27.74 35.91 -3.86
N MET A 58 -26.43 36.08 -3.65
CA MET A 58 -25.62 37.19 -4.18
C MET A 58 -24.67 36.75 -5.31
N THR A 59 -24.69 35.48 -5.70
CA THR A 59 -23.82 34.95 -6.77
C THR A 59 -24.39 35.28 -8.15
N ASP A 60 -23.53 35.68 -9.08
CA ASP A 60 -23.91 35.98 -10.45
C ASP A 60 -24.55 34.76 -11.15
N LEU A 61 -25.58 35.02 -11.96
CA LEU A 61 -26.39 33.98 -12.63
C LEU A 61 -25.54 33.12 -13.58
N VAL A 62 -24.51 33.70 -14.19
CA VAL A 62 -23.60 32.97 -15.09
C VAL A 62 -22.80 31.94 -14.30
N THR A 63 -22.22 32.33 -13.16
CA THR A 63 -21.48 31.41 -12.28
C THR A 63 -22.39 30.32 -11.71
N ALA A 64 -23.62 30.68 -11.32
CA ALA A 64 -24.61 29.70 -10.85
C ALA A 64 -24.91 28.64 -11.92
N SER A 65 -25.13 29.07 -13.16
CA SER A 65 -25.38 28.18 -14.30
C SER A 65 -24.16 27.30 -14.60
N GLN A 66 -22.95 27.86 -14.65
CA GLN A 66 -21.72 27.11 -14.91
C GLN A 66 -21.52 25.98 -13.87
N VAL A 67 -21.68 26.30 -12.58
CA VAL A 67 -21.52 25.31 -11.50
C VAL A 67 -22.58 24.20 -11.58
N GLN A 68 -23.83 24.55 -11.88
CA GLN A 68 -24.92 23.58 -12.04
C GLN A 68 -24.70 22.66 -13.25
N GLN A 69 -24.20 23.20 -14.37
CA GLN A 69 -23.90 22.44 -15.58
C GLN A 69 -22.53 21.73 -15.54
N GLY A 70 -21.80 21.87 -14.42
CA GLY A 70 -20.51 21.24 -14.19
C GLY A 70 -19.36 21.82 -15.00
N GLU A 71 -19.50 23.06 -15.49
CA GLU A 71 -18.52 23.80 -16.27
C GLU A 71 -17.41 24.41 -15.40
N LEU A 72 -16.31 24.76 -16.05
CA LEU A 72 -15.21 25.47 -15.42
C LEU A 72 -15.57 26.95 -15.22
N VAL A 73 -15.27 27.45 -14.03
CA VAL A 73 -15.34 28.88 -13.72
C VAL A 73 -14.03 29.57 -14.14
N SER A 74 -14.04 30.91 -14.24
CA SER A 74 -12.86 31.65 -14.66
C SER A 74 -11.69 31.52 -13.67
N THR A 75 -10.46 31.57 -14.18
CA THR A 75 -9.24 31.48 -13.38
C THR A 75 -9.16 32.59 -12.34
N GLU A 76 -9.64 33.79 -12.65
CA GLU A 76 -9.67 34.93 -11.73
C GLU A 76 -10.57 34.65 -10.51
N MET A 77 -11.73 34.01 -10.74
CA MET A 77 -12.63 33.62 -9.66
C MET A 77 -11.98 32.53 -8.79
N LEU A 78 -11.33 31.54 -9.39
CA LEU A 78 -10.61 30.48 -8.66
C LEU A 78 -9.53 31.08 -7.76
N VAL A 79 -8.71 31.97 -8.31
CA VAL A 79 -7.67 32.69 -7.58
C VAL A 79 -8.26 33.44 -6.38
N SER A 80 -9.33 34.20 -6.58
CA SER A 80 -9.99 34.97 -5.52
C SER A 80 -10.44 34.06 -4.36
N ILE A 81 -11.15 32.97 -4.68
CA ILE A 81 -11.65 31.99 -3.70
C ILE A 81 -10.51 31.36 -2.90
N LEU A 82 -9.43 30.99 -3.59
CA LEU A 82 -8.27 30.37 -2.98
C LEU A 82 -7.52 31.33 -2.06
N GLN A 83 -7.33 32.58 -2.47
CA GLN A 83 -6.62 33.57 -1.68
C GLN A 83 -7.30 33.85 -0.34
N ASP A 84 -8.62 34.01 -0.35
CA ASP A 84 -9.38 34.27 0.87
C ASP A 84 -9.33 33.05 1.80
N SER A 85 -9.48 31.85 1.23
CA SER A 85 -9.39 30.60 1.98
C SER A 85 -8.01 30.39 2.60
N VAL A 86 -6.93 30.65 1.85
CA VAL A 86 -5.55 30.50 2.36
C VAL A 86 -5.30 31.49 3.48
N LYS A 87 -5.69 32.76 3.33
CA LYS A 87 -5.55 33.77 4.40
C LYS A 87 -6.26 33.32 5.68
N GLU A 88 -7.52 32.92 5.60
CA GLU A 88 -8.30 32.46 6.75
C GLU A 88 -7.68 31.24 7.45
N ASN A 89 -7.14 30.29 6.68
CA ASN A 89 -6.54 29.08 7.24
C ASN A 89 -5.16 29.34 7.88
N VAL A 90 -4.38 30.28 7.33
CA VAL A 90 -3.14 30.74 7.96
C VAL A 90 -3.44 31.41 9.31
N TYR A 91 -4.48 32.24 9.40
CA TYR A 91 -4.89 32.86 10.66
C TYR A 91 -5.35 31.85 11.72
N SER A 92 -5.88 30.68 11.31
CA SER A 92 -6.33 29.63 12.23
C SER A 92 -5.26 28.60 12.60
N GLY A 93 -3.99 28.83 12.22
CA GLY A 93 -2.86 27.98 12.59
C GLY A 93 -2.76 26.68 11.80
N ARG A 94 -3.44 26.57 10.65
CA ARG A 94 -3.33 25.41 9.76
C ARG A 94 -2.22 25.65 8.74
N HIS A 95 -1.17 24.84 8.80
CA HIS A 95 0.04 25.02 7.99
C HIS A 95 0.07 24.20 6.70
N VAL A 96 -0.84 23.22 6.52
CA VAL A 96 -0.93 22.40 5.30
C VAL A 96 -2.30 22.58 4.65
N ILE A 97 -2.29 22.94 3.37
CA ILE A 97 -3.50 23.22 2.58
C ILE A 97 -3.58 22.23 1.42
N LEU A 98 -4.61 21.40 1.41
CA LEU A 98 -4.96 20.48 0.34
C LEU A 98 -5.94 21.16 -0.62
N VAL A 99 -5.50 21.45 -1.83
CA VAL A 99 -6.34 22.03 -2.88
C VAL A 99 -6.88 20.90 -3.77
N ASP A 100 -8.14 20.51 -3.54
CA ASP A 100 -8.80 19.43 -4.28
C ASP A 100 -9.45 19.94 -5.56
N GLY A 101 -8.96 19.43 -6.69
CA GLY A 101 -9.51 19.67 -8.02
C GLY A 101 -8.88 20.83 -8.76
N LEU A 102 -7.62 21.17 -8.47
CA LEU A 102 -6.80 22.10 -9.26
C LEU A 102 -5.36 21.59 -9.46
N PRO A 103 -4.71 22.00 -10.56
CA PRO A 103 -5.31 22.63 -11.73
C PRO A 103 -6.17 21.62 -12.53
N ARG A 104 -7.21 22.10 -13.22
CA ARG A 104 -7.99 21.29 -14.17
C ARG A 104 -7.59 21.55 -15.63
N GLN A 105 -7.11 22.75 -15.90
CA GLN A 105 -6.52 23.15 -17.17
C GLN A 105 -5.11 23.66 -16.90
N LEU A 106 -4.19 23.44 -17.85
CA LEU A 106 -2.79 23.82 -17.66
C LEU A 106 -2.60 25.33 -17.41
N ASP A 107 -3.42 26.17 -18.04
CA ASP A 107 -3.41 27.62 -17.92
C ASP A 107 -3.82 28.13 -16.52
N GLN A 108 -4.51 27.31 -15.71
CA GLN A 108 -4.83 27.62 -14.32
C GLN A 108 -3.63 27.49 -13.40
N ALA A 109 -2.61 26.69 -13.76
CA ALA A 109 -1.52 26.35 -12.87
C ALA A 109 -0.71 27.57 -12.43
N MET A 110 -0.14 28.32 -13.39
CA MET A 110 0.72 29.47 -13.07
C MET A 110 -0.02 30.57 -12.31
N PRO A 111 -1.21 31.05 -12.74
CA PRO A 111 -1.92 32.11 -12.02
C PRO A 111 -2.32 31.72 -10.60
N VAL A 112 -2.65 30.46 -10.36
CA VAL A 112 -2.95 29.95 -9.02
C VAL A 112 -1.69 29.90 -8.17
N GLU A 113 -0.61 29.29 -8.68
CA GLU A 113 0.66 29.16 -7.97
C GLU A 113 1.26 30.51 -7.57
N GLU A 114 1.17 31.53 -8.42
CA GLU A 114 1.63 32.89 -8.12
C GLU A 114 0.92 33.52 -6.92
N LYS A 115 -0.32 33.10 -6.63
CA LYS A 115 -1.17 33.74 -5.63
C LYS A 115 -1.27 33.00 -4.32
N ILE A 116 -1.17 31.67 -4.35
CA ILE A 116 -1.23 30.83 -3.14
C ILE A 116 0.07 30.11 -2.82
N GLY A 117 1.09 30.21 -3.67
CA GLY A 117 2.35 29.50 -3.56
C GLY A 117 2.38 28.26 -4.45
N SER A 118 3.58 27.95 -4.96
CA SER A 118 3.81 26.71 -5.71
C SER A 118 3.58 25.48 -4.82
N PRO A 119 2.99 24.40 -5.35
CA PRO A 119 2.74 23.20 -4.58
C PRO A 119 4.07 22.56 -4.16
N ALA A 120 4.19 22.24 -2.87
CA ALA A 120 5.28 21.40 -2.38
C ALA A 120 5.10 19.94 -2.85
N LEU A 121 3.85 19.54 -3.11
CA LEU A 121 3.48 18.20 -3.51
C LEU A 121 2.20 18.24 -4.38
N VAL A 122 2.15 17.39 -5.39
CA VAL A 122 0.98 17.17 -6.25
C VAL A 122 0.59 15.69 -6.18
N LEU A 123 -0.58 15.40 -5.64
CA LEU A 123 -1.13 14.04 -5.55
C LEU A 123 -2.00 13.76 -6.78
N PHE A 124 -1.54 12.87 -7.64
CA PHE A 124 -2.28 12.45 -8.83
C PHE A 124 -2.98 11.12 -8.63
N PHE A 125 -4.31 11.15 -8.63
CA PHE A 125 -5.15 9.97 -8.52
C PHE A 125 -5.36 9.31 -9.88
N ASN A 126 -4.58 8.27 -10.15
CA ASN A 126 -4.78 7.45 -11.34
C ASN A 126 -5.86 6.39 -11.06
N CYS A 127 -6.99 6.56 -11.74
CA CYS A 127 -8.18 5.72 -11.61
C CYS A 127 -8.69 5.35 -12.99
N ARG A 128 -9.02 4.08 -13.19
CA ARG A 128 -9.75 3.63 -14.37
C ARG A 128 -11.08 4.36 -14.50
N GLU A 129 -11.44 4.69 -15.74
CA GLU A 129 -12.70 5.35 -16.08
C GLU A 129 -13.90 4.57 -15.53
N GLU A 130 -13.93 3.25 -15.72
CA GLU A 130 -15.08 2.43 -15.34
C GLU A 130 -15.33 2.49 -13.83
N VAL A 131 -14.25 2.45 -13.04
CA VAL A 131 -14.29 2.55 -11.58
C VAL A 131 -14.65 3.96 -11.15
N ALA A 132 -14.10 4.98 -11.81
CA ALA A 132 -14.38 6.38 -11.53
C ALA A 132 -15.86 6.71 -11.80
N LYS A 133 -16.41 6.19 -12.89
CA LYS A 133 -17.80 6.33 -13.32
C LYS A 133 -18.76 5.67 -12.35
N ASP A 134 -18.51 4.40 -12.00
CA ASP A 134 -19.32 3.68 -11.03
C ASP A 134 -19.37 4.41 -9.67
N ARG A 135 -18.21 4.84 -9.16
CA ARG A 135 -18.13 5.63 -7.92
C ARG A 135 -18.80 6.99 -8.04
N PHE A 136 -18.76 7.62 -9.20
CA PHE A 136 -19.40 8.91 -9.43
C PHE A 136 -20.93 8.80 -9.41
N LEU A 137 -21.49 7.74 -10.01
CA LEU A 137 -22.93 7.52 -10.10
C LEU A 137 -23.54 6.96 -8.82
N THR A 138 -22.78 6.18 -8.04
CA THR A 138 -23.27 5.53 -6.82
C THR A 138 -23.17 6.41 -5.56
N ARG A 139 -22.44 7.53 -5.63
CA ARG A 139 -22.25 8.41 -4.46
C ARG A 139 -23.53 9.16 -4.11
N LYS A 140 -23.90 9.16 -2.83
CA LYS A 140 -24.95 10.04 -2.29
C LYS A 140 -24.29 11.14 -1.46
N LEU A 141 -24.13 12.33 -2.03
CA LEU A 141 -23.58 13.50 -1.34
C LEU A 141 -24.58 14.66 -1.37
N PRO A 142 -24.78 15.38 -0.24
CA PRO A 142 -25.62 16.57 -0.21
C PRO A 142 -25.18 17.61 -1.25
N GLY A 143 -26.12 18.18 -2.01
CA GLY A 143 -25.84 19.17 -3.04
C GLY A 143 -25.25 18.61 -4.35
N ARG A 144 -25.27 17.29 -4.54
CA ARG A 144 -24.87 16.61 -5.78
C ARG A 144 -25.96 15.68 -6.33
N GLU A 145 -27.22 16.04 -6.06
CA GLU A 145 -28.42 15.25 -6.41
C GLU A 145 -28.66 15.14 -7.92
N ALA A 146 -28.07 16.06 -8.70
CA ALA A 146 -28.13 16.08 -10.16
C ALA A 146 -26.95 15.37 -10.84
N ASP A 147 -26.04 14.71 -10.10
CA ASP A 147 -24.92 13.97 -10.71
C ASP A 147 -25.46 12.84 -11.59
N ASP A 148 -25.29 12.96 -12.91
CA ASP A 148 -25.70 11.95 -13.89
C ASP A 148 -24.51 11.48 -14.76
N ALA A 149 -24.79 10.53 -15.66
CA ALA A 149 -23.79 9.99 -16.57
C ALA A 149 -23.28 11.03 -17.58
N ALA A 150 -24.08 12.02 -17.95
CA ALA A 150 -23.70 13.06 -18.91
C ALA A 150 -22.70 14.05 -18.28
N ILE A 151 -22.94 14.47 -17.04
CA ILE A 151 -22.03 15.33 -16.27
C ILE A 151 -20.71 14.60 -16.00
N PHE A 152 -20.78 13.30 -15.67
CA PHE A 152 -19.55 12.50 -15.53
C PHE A 152 -18.74 12.53 -16.83
N GLN A 153 -19.38 12.23 -17.96
CA GLN A 153 -18.71 12.14 -19.25
C GLN A 153 -18.04 13.46 -19.62
N LYS A 154 -18.75 14.59 -19.51
CA LYS A 154 -18.21 15.93 -19.77
C LYS A 154 -16.96 16.22 -18.93
N ARG A 155 -17.05 16.00 -17.61
CA ARG A 155 -15.92 16.23 -16.68
C ARG A 155 -14.76 15.27 -16.91
N TYR A 156 -15.03 14.05 -17.36
CA TYR A 156 -14.01 13.07 -17.65
C TYR A 156 -13.28 13.39 -18.95
N GLU A 157 -13.98 13.83 -20.00
CA GLU A 157 -13.39 14.28 -21.26
C GLU A 157 -12.48 15.48 -21.07
N GLU A 158 -12.91 16.49 -20.30
CA GLU A 158 -12.08 17.63 -19.91
C GLU A 158 -10.82 17.18 -19.18
N PHE A 159 -10.97 16.27 -18.20
CA PHE A 159 -9.84 15.67 -17.50
C PHE A 159 -8.91 14.94 -18.47
N ALA A 160 -9.42 14.09 -19.35
CA ALA A 160 -8.61 13.31 -20.29
C ALA A 160 -7.84 14.20 -21.28
N ALA A 161 -8.42 15.32 -21.71
CA ALA A 161 -7.80 16.27 -22.63
C ALA A 161 -6.59 17.00 -22.01
N GLU A 162 -6.71 17.45 -20.75
CA GLU A 162 -5.72 18.32 -20.10
C GLU A 162 -4.75 17.57 -19.19
N ASN A 163 -5.17 16.45 -18.58
CA ASN A 163 -4.43 15.78 -17.52
C ASN A 163 -3.02 15.35 -17.95
N SER A 164 -2.84 14.90 -19.20
CA SER A 164 -1.52 14.51 -19.71
C SER A 164 -0.50 15.65 -19.63
N ARG A 165 -0.91 16.88 -19.93
CA ARG A 165 -0.06 18.07 -19.91
C ARG A 165 0.24 18.51 -18.48
N ILE A 166 -0.78 18.51 -17.63
CA ILE A 166 -0.66 18.87 -16.21
C ILE A 166 0.28 17.90 -15.48
N VAL A 167 0.06 16.60 -15.66
CA VAL A 167 0.88 15.54 -15.04
C VAL A 167 2.33 15.67 -15.51
N LYS A 168 2.56 15.83 -16.83
CA LYS A 168 3.91 16.00 -17.37
C LYS A 168 4.64 17.19 -16.73
N MET A 169 3.98 18.34 -16.63
CA MET A 169 4.57 19.55 -16.03
C MET A 169 5.01 19.31 -14.58
N TYR A 170 4.18 18.69 -13.74
CA TYR A 170 4.54 18.46 -12.33
C TYR A 170 5.48 17.27 -12.12
N GLN A 171 5.48 16.30 -13.03
CA GLN A 171 6.48 15.23 -13.08
C GLN A 171 7.87 15.80 -13.37
N GLU A 172 8.01 16.67 -14.37
CA GLU A 172 9.28 17.33 -14.71
C GLU A 172 9.81 18.19 -13.56
N ARG A 173 8.91 18.75 -12.73
CA ARG A 173 9.25 19.51 -11.51
C ARG A 173 9.56 18.63 -10.29
N ASN A 174 9.47 17.31 -10.40
CA ASN A 174 9.71 16.35 -9.30
C ASN A 174 8.84 16.54 -8.05
N VAL A 175 7.66 17.15 -8.19
CA VAL A 175 6.71 17.38 -7.10
C VAL A 175 5.46 16.48 -7.21
N LEU A 176 5.35 15.66 -8.26
CA LEU A 176 4.19 14.78 -8.48
C LEU A 176 4.38 13.39 -7.85
N VAL A 177 3.37 12.95 -7.10
CA VAL A 177 3.23 11.59 -6.59
C VAL A 177 1.94 10.99 -7.13
N GLU A 178 2.06 9.84 -7.78
CA GLU A 178 0.92 9.10 -8.31
C GLU A 178 0.34 8.14 -7.26
N ILE A 179 -0.99 8.15 -7.14
CA ILE A 179 -1.79 7.32 -6.26
C ILE A 179 -2.63 6.40 -7.16
N LEU A 180 -2.24 5.13 -7.22
CA LEU A 180 -3.00 4.09 -7.90
C LEU A 180 -4.24 3.75 -7.07
N THR A 181 -5.42 3.87 -7.67
CA THR A 181 -6.70 3.66 -6.97
C THR A 181 -7.34 2.29 -7.22
N PHE A 182 -6.57 1.35 -7.80
CA PHE A 182 -6.96 -0.03 -8.08
C PHE A 182 -7.14 -0.90 -6.83
N SER A 183 -6.62 -0.43 -5.70
CA SER A 183 -6.82 -1.00 -4.39
C SER A 183 -6.91 0.17 -3.41
N MET A 184 -7.75 0.05 -2.39
CA MET A 184 -7.93 1.07 -1.37
C MET A 184 -6.57 1.46 -0.73
N PHE A 185 -6.22 2.74 -0.87
CA PHE A 185 -5.24 3.55 -0.14
C PHE A 185 -3.94 2.94 0.42
N THR A 186 -2.85 3.63 0.03
CA THR A 186 -1.54 3.81 0.69
C THR A 186 -0.50 2.68 0.61
N LYS A 187 0.11 2.54 -0.57
CA LYS A 187 1.54 2.25 -0.65
C LYS A 187 2.22 3.09 -1.73
N ALA A 188 2.09 4.41 -1.62
CA ALA A 188 3.02 5.32 -2.26
C ALA A 188 4.01 5.78 -1.18
N ILE A 189 5.23 5.25 -1.26
CA ILE A 189 6.53 5.93 -1.09
C ILE A 189 7.57 4.81 -0.93
N SER A 190 7.99 4.28 -2.07
CA SER A 190 9.37 3.83 -2.25
C SER A 190 9.70 4.00 -3.73
N ARG A 191 10.75 4.75 -4.04
CA ARG A 191 11.34 4.83 -5.40
C ARG A 191 12.06 3.53 -5.80
N THR A 192 11.94 2.51 -4.97
CA THR A 192 12.60 1.22 -5.06
C THR A 192 11.59 0.11 -4.83
N PHE A 193 11.46 -0.80 -5.79
CA PHE A 193 10.73 -2.05 -5.58
C PHE A 193 11.69 -3.10 -5.03
N ARG A 194 11.32 -3.74 -3.93
CA ARG A 194 12.03 -4.93 -3.46
C ARG A 194 11.42 -6.15 -4.15
N LEU A 195 12.20 -6.79 -5.00
CA LEU A 195 11.87 -8.09 -5.57
C LEU A 195 12.43 -9.17 -4.64
N GLU A 196 11.72 -10.29 -4.56
CA GLU A 196 12.12 -11.46 -3.78
C GLU A 196 11.80 -12.72 -4.57
N VAL A 197 12.74 -13.66 -4.59
CA VAL A 197 12.53 -15.04 -5.04
C VAL A 197 12.89 -15.98 -3.91
N GLU A 198 12.05 -16.98 -3.68
CA GLU A 198 12.27 -18.03 -2.67
C GLU A 198 12.35 -19.42 -3.32
N ARG A 199 13.15 -20.31 -2.72
CA ARG A 199 13.22 -21.74 -3.05
C ARG A 199 13.17 -22.59 -1.79
N LYS A 200 12.20 -23.50 -1.73
CA LYS A 200 11.96 -24.33 -0.55
C LYS A 200 12.79 -25.62 -0.56
N PHE A 201 13.17 -26.08 0.63
CA PHE A 201 13.81 -27.38 0.86
C PHE A 201 13.25 -28.05 2.12
N CYS A 202 13.41 -29.37 2.25
CA CYS A 202 12.79 -30.14 3.34
C CYS A 202 13.39 -29.83 4.71
N GLY A 203 14.72 -29.71 4.78
CA GLY A 203 15.47 -29.46 5.99
C GLY A 203 16.96 -29.42 5.67
N LEU A 204 17.80 -29.23 6.68
CA LEU A 204 19.25 -29.26 6.47
C LEU A 204 19.75 -30.71 6.37
N ALA A 205 20.65 -30.95 5.42
CA ALA A 205 21.38 -32.23 5.33
C ALA A 205 22.55 -32.31 6.33
N VAL A 206 22.83 -31.21 7.02
CA VAL A 206 23.90 -31.05 8.02
C VAL A 206 23.33 -30.49 9.33
N THR A 207 24.03 -30.68 10.44
CA THR A 207 23.57 -30.22 11.76
C THR A 207 23.52 -28.69 11.87
N ASP A 208 24.48 -28.00 11.26
CA ASP A 208 24.52 -26.55 11.22
C ASP A 208 25.27 -26.05 9.99
N LEU A 209 24.96 -24.82 9.58
CA LEU A 209 25.61 -24.15 8.46
C LEU A 209 26.75 -23.28 8.99
N THR A 210 27.99 -23.73 8.75
CA THR A 210 29.21 -23.02 9.13
C THR A 210 30.19 -23.00 7.96
N LEU A 211 31.18 -22.09 8.01
CA LEU A 211 32.14 -21.88 6.93
C LEU A 211 32.99 -23.12 6.61
N HIS A 212 33.16 -24.03 7.59
CA HIS A 212 34.05 -25.20 7.49
C HIS A 212 33.33 -26.48 7.05
N VAL A 213 32.04 -26.42 6.78
CA VAL A 213 31.23 -27.59 6.41
C VAL A 213 30.99 -27.56 4.90
N GLY A 214 31.05 -28.75 4.28
CA GLY A 214 30.68 -28.96 2.89
C GLY A 214 31.76 -28.70 1.85
N ASN A 215 31.48 -29.09 0.61
CA ASN A 215 32.38 -28.92 -0.53
C ASN A 215 31.57 -28.64 -1.82
N PRO A 216 31.74 -27.46 -2.46
CA PRO A 216 32.56 -26.33 -1.99
C PRO A 216 31.99 -25.71 -0.70
N PRO A 217 32.84 -25.13 0.18
CA PRO A 217 32.35 -24.36 1.31
C PRO A 217 31.65 -23.09 0.84
N PHE A 218 30.76 -22.54 1.67
CA PHE A 218 30.19 -21.20 1.45
C PHE A 218 31.32 -20.16 1.32
N ARG A 219 31.13 -19.14 0.49
CA ARG A 219 32.08 -18.02 0.40
C ARG A 219 32.06 -17.20 1.68
N SER A 220 30.88 -17.01 2.24
CA SER A 220 30.65 -16.45 3.57
C SER A 220 29.38 -17.03 4.16
N ILE A 221 29.33 -17.15 5.48
CA ILE A 221 28.09 -17.52 6.16
C ILE A 221 28.04 -16.93 7.57
N GLN A 222 26.91 -16.30 7.90
CA GLN A 222 26.68 -15.68 9.20
C GLN A 222 25.32 -16.12 9.74
N SER A 223 25.30 -16.67 10.96
CA SER A 223 24.03 -16.91 11.65
C SER A 223 23.44 -15.59 12.13
N GLN A 224 22.16 -15.36 11.82
CA GLN A 224 21.39 -14.21 12.27
C GLN A 224 20.56 -14.51 13.53
N GLY A 225 20.73 -15.71 14.10
CA GLY A 225 20.11 -16.13 15.35
C GLY A 225 18.85 -16.96 15.17
N ARG A 226 18.16 -17.16 16.30
CA ARG A 226 16.96 -18.00 16.43
C ARG A 226 15.79 -17.13 16.91
N ARG A 227 14.65 -17.26 16.26
CA ARG A 227 13.38 -16.61 16.65
C ARG A 227 12.31 -17.66 16.88
N ILE A 228 11.39 -17.39 17.80
CA ILE A 228 10.24 -18.25 18.06
C ILE A 228 9.00 -17.38 17.94
N PHE A 229 8.02 -17.87 17.18
CA PHE A 229 6.74 -17.18 17.03
C PHE A 229 5.60 -18.19 16.95
N LYS A 230 4.42 -17.75 17.37
CA LYS A 230 3.18 -18.51 17.30
C LYS A 230 2.33 -17.94 16.17
N ASP A 231 2.06 -18.78 15.18
CA ASP A 231 1.19 -18.46 14.06
C ASP A 231 -0.17 -19.13 14.27
N THR A 232 -1.23 -18.33 14.21
CA THR A 232 -2.62 -18.81 14.13
C THR A 232 -3.15 -18.49 12.74
N TYR A 233 -3.47 -19.51 11.95
CA TYR A 233 -3.94 -19.34 10.59
C TYR A 233 -5.46 -19.31 10.52
N PHE A 234 -5.97 -18.49 9.62
CA PHE A 234 -7.38 -18.25 9.41
C PHE A 234 -7.74 -18.46 7.94
N ASP A 235 -8.85 -19.14 7.71
CA ASP A 235 -9.45 -19.34 6.39
C ASP A 235 -10.96 -19.49 6.58
N ARG A 236 -11.70 -19.45 5.49
CA ARG A 236 -13.11 -19.84 5.46
C ARG A 236 -13.29 -20.91 4.41
N ALA A 237 -13.45 -22.14 4.87
CA ALA A 237 -13.70 -23.31 4.01
C ALA A 237 -12.69 -23.46 2.85
N GLY A 238 -11.46 -22.98 3.00
CA GLY A 238 -10.40 -23.07 1.99
C GLY A 238 -10.46 -22.03 0.88
N LEU A 239 -11.38 -21.06 0.95
CA LEU A 239 -11.52 -20.01 -0.06
C LEU A 239 -10.25 -19.15 -0.19
N LEU A 240 -9.61 -18.83 0.93
CA LEU A 240 -8.42 -17.99 0.92
C LEU A 240 -7.23 -18.76 0.36
N ALA A 241 -7.01 -19.99 0.83
CA ALA A 241 -5.97 -20.86 0.29
C ALA A 241 -6.14 -21.10 -1.23
N ALA A 242 -7.37 -21.31 -1.71
CA ALA A 242 -7.66 -21.46 -3.14
C ALA A 242 -7.36 -20.19 -3.95
N ALA A 243 -7.53 -19.01 -3.34
CA ALA A 243 -7.15 -17.72 -3.92
C ALA A 243 -5.66 -17.38 -3.75
N GLY A 244 -4.86 -18.29 -3.17
CA GLY A 244 -3.43 -18.06 -2.90
C GLY A 244 -3.19 -17.00 -1.83
N VAL A 245 -4.10 -16.87 -0.85
CA VAL A 245 -3.98 -15.94 0.28
C VAL A 245 -3.92 -16.72 1.58
N TRP A 246 -2.96 -16.39 2.43
CA TRP A 246 -2.83 -16.97 3.77
C TRP A 246 -2.86 -15.87 4.81
N VAL A 247 -3.94 -15.81 5.58
CA VAL A 247 -4.09 -14.86 6.69
C VAL A 247 -3.67 -15.54 7.99
N ARG A 248 -2.81 -14.88 8.76
CA ARG A 248 -2.31 -15.38 10.05
C ARG A 248 -2.24 -14.28 11.09
N LEU A 249 -2.39 -14.67 12.35
CA LEU A 249 -2.04 -13.86 13.51
C LEU A 249 -0.72 -14.37 14.07
N ARG A 250 0.36 -13.59 13.90
CA ARG A 250 1.71 -13.90 14.37
C ARG A 250 2.00 -13.10 15.63
N ASN A 251 2.19 -13.78 16.76
CA ASN A 251 2.45 -13.13 18.06
C ASN A 251 1.46 -11.98 18.39
N GLY A 252 0.20 -12.09 17.96
CA GLY A 252 -0.83 -11.07 18.18
C GLY A 252 -0.90 -9.97 17.11
N GLN A 253 -0.07 -10.01 16.07
CA GLN A 253 -0.14 -9.09 14.93
C GLN A 253 -0.68 -9.80 13.69
N TRP A 254 -1.55 -9.11 12.95
CA TRP A 254 -2.13 -9.64 11.73
C TRP A 254 -1.16 -9.54 10.57
N GLU A 255 -1.05 -10.61 9.81
CA GLU A 255 -0.27 -10.68 8.58
C GLU A 255 -1.08 -11.45 7.53
N ALA A 256 -1.00 -11.05 6.26
CA ALA A 256 -1.49 -11.83 5.14
C ALA A 256 -0.43 -11.97 4.06
N LYS A 257 -0.17 -13.19 3.62
CA LYS A 257 0.71 -13.49 2.48
C LYS A 257 -0.19 -13.71 1.25
N VAL A 258 -0.02 -12.90 0.22
CA VAL A 258 -0.82 -12.94 -1.03
C VAL A 258 0.07 -13.39 -2.18
N SER A 259 -0.25 -14.53 -2.80
CA SER A 259 0.45 -15.03 -3.98
C SER A 259 0.19 -14.12 -5.18
N LYS A 260 1.27 -13.75 -5.88
CA LYS A 260 1.24 -12.97 -7.13
C LYS A 260 1.62 -13.81 -8.36
N GLY A 261 1.79 -15.13 -8.17
CA GLY A 261 2.16 -16.08 -9.22
C GLY A 261 3.29 -17.02 -8.79
N GLY A 262 3.59 -17.99 -9.66
CA GLY A 262 4.51 -19.08 -9.36
C GLY A 262 3.83 -20.34 -8.83
N ASN A 263 4.62 -21.35 -8.43
CA ASN A 263 4.14 -22.59 -7.81
C ASN A 263 4.72 -22.70 -6.39
N PHE A 264 4.31 -23.68 -5.57
CA PHE A 264 4.78 -23.80 -4.17
C PHE A 264 6.32 -23.86 -4.01
N GLN A 265 7.04 -24.35 -5.03
CA GLN A 265 8.50 -24.42 -5.05
C GLN A 265 9.14 -23.09 -5.49
N ASP A 266 8.45 -22.35 -6.36
CA ASP A 266 8.92 -21.13 -7.04
C ASP A 266 7.85 -20.02 -6.92
N SER A 267 7.67 -19.43 -5.74
CA SER A 267 6.54 -18.53 -5.48
C SER A 267 6.94 -17.05 -5.43
N ARG A 268 6.00 -16.16 -5.80
CA ARG A 268 6.09 -14.70 -5.65
C ARG A 268 4.98 -14.22 -4.72
N PHE A 269 5.32 -13.45 -3.69
CA PHE A 269 4.34 -13.02 -2.68
C PHE A 269 4.40 -11.53 -2.34
N GLU A 270 3.26 -11.01 -1.88
CA GLU A 270 3.15 -9.73 -1.19
C GLU A 270 2.72 -9.99 0.26
N GLU A 271 3.47 -9.45 1.23
CA GLU A 271 3.07 -9.45 2.65
C GLU A 271 2.33 -8.16 3.01
N LEU A 272 1.12 -8.32 3.55
CA LEU A 272 0.27 -7.27 4.11
C LEU A 272 0.26 -7.38 5.63
N SER A 273 0.37 -6.25 6.33
CA SER A 273 0.33 -6.20 7.80
C SER A 273 -0.66 -5.18 8.35
N ASP A 274 -1.25 -4.32 7.51
CA ASP A 274 -2.36 -3.45 7.92
C ASP A 274 -3.66 -4.29 7.97
N PRO A 275 -4.34 -4.39 9.12
CA PRO A 275 -5.61 -5.10 9.24
C PRO A 275 -6.68 -4.65 8.25
N ARG A 276 -6.64 -3.39 7.80
CA ARG A 276 -7.57 -2.86 6.78
C ARG A 276 -7.27 -3.46 5.41
N GLU A 277 -6.00 -3.53 5.02
CA GLU A 277 -5.57 -4.18 3.77
C GLU A 277 -5.92 -5.67 3.76
N ILE A 278 -5.67 -6.35 4.89
CA ILE A 278 -6.04 -7.74 5.08
C ILE A 278 -7.56 -7.92 4.95
N GLY A 279 -8.35 -7.10 5.65
CA GLY A 279 -9.81 -7.13 5.58
C GLY A 279 -10.36 -6.88 4.18
N MET A 280 -9.72 -6.01 3.39
CA MET A 280 -10.10 -5.74 2.00
C MET A 280 -9.77 -6.92 1.08
N GLN A 281 -8.59 -7.51 1.24
CA GLN A 281 -8.22 -8.71 0.48
C GLN A 281 -9.19 -9.87 0.79
N VAL A 282 -9.54 -10.05 2.07
CA VAL A 282 -10.54 -11.05 2.51
C VAL A 282 -11.91 -10.71 1.94
N HIS A 283 -12.30 -9.44 1.89
CA HIS A 283 -13.57 -9.01 1.30
C HIS A 283 -13.64 -9.33 -0.19
N THR A 284 -12.58 -9.06 -0.96
CA THR A 284 -12.54 -9.37 -2.39
C THR A 284 -12.73 -10.86 -2.67
N ILE A 285 -12.25 -11.74 -1.78
CA ILE A 285 -12.35 -13.20 -1.94
C ILE A 285 -13.69 -13.74 -1.41
N THR A 286 -14.15 -13.24 -0.26
CA THR A 286 -15.27 -13.83 0.47
C THR A 286 -16.59 -13.08 0.30
N GLY A 287 -16.55 -11.87 -0.26
CA GLY A 287 -17.69 -10.95 -0.39
C GLY A 287 -18.18 -10.34 0.93
N ARG A 288 -17.54 -10.64 2.07
CA ARG A 288 -17.97 -10.12 3.39
C ARG A 288 -17.09 -8.98 3.87
N VAL A 289 -17.69 -8.02 4.55
CA VAL A 289 -16.99 -6.93 5.22
C VAL A 289 -17.08 -7.19 6.72
N CYS A 290 -15.97 -7.61 7.31
CA CYS A 290 -15.86 -7.92 8.73
C CYS A 290 -14.57 -7.31 9.29
N SER A 291 -14.59 -6.89 10.54
CA SER A 291 -13.43 -6.24 11.17
C SER A 291 -12.42 -7.26 11.72
N GLU A 292 -11.21 -6.80 12.06
CA GLU A 292 -10.20 -7.63 12.74
C GLU A 292 -10.67 -8.17 14.09
N ARG A 293 -11.59 -7.45 14.77
CA ARG A 293 -12.21 -7.88 16.04
C ARG A 293 -13.09 -9.12 15.86
N GLU A 294 -13.57 -9.33 14.64
CA GLU A 294 -14.36 -10.48 14.24
C GLU A 294 -13.53 -11.47 13.40
N PHE A 295 -12.19 -11.38 13.46
CA PHE A 295 -11.25 -12.19 12.68
C PHE A 295 -11.52 -12.13 11.17
N PHE A 296 -12.00 -10.98 10.67
CA PHE A 296 -12.43 -10.80 9.27
C PHE A 296 -13.53 -11.78 8.83
N GLY A 297 -14.28 -12.36 9.78
CA GLY A 297 -15.25 -13.40 9.53
C GLY A 297 -14.62 -14.75 9.16
N LEU A 298 -13.32 -14.94 9.39
CA LEU A 298 -12.62 -16.18 9.09
C LEU A 298 -12.66 -17.14 10.30
N ASP A 299 -12.55 -18.42 10.01
CA ASP A 299 -12.42 -19.47 11.01
C ASP A 299 -10.94 -19.75 11.27
N ARG A 300 -10.59 -19.98 12.54
CA ARG A 300 -9.25 -20.46 12.88
C ARG A 300 -9.10 -21.90 12.40
N ILE A 301 -8.13 -22.12 11.51
CA ILE A 301 -7.91 -23.43 10.88
C ILE A 301 -6.68 -24.17 11.40
N ALA A 302 -5.69 -23.46 11.92
CA ALA A 302 -4.48 -24.05 12.48
C ALA A 302 -3.82 -23.13 13.51
N THR A 303 -3.10 -23.71 14.46
CA THR A 303 -2.22 -22.97 15.37
C THR A 303 -0.94 -23.77 15.55
N MET A 304 0.20 -23.13 15.38
CA MET A 304 1.52 -23.78 15.49
C MET A 304 2.57 -22.79 16.00
N CYS A 305 3.48 -23.29 16.82
CA CYS A 305 4.70 -22.57 17.17
C CYS A 305 5.80 -22.94 16.17
N THR A 306 6.45 -21.93 15.60
CA THR A 306 7.60 -22.11 14.70
C THR A 306 8.86 -21.58 15.38
N THR A 307 9.90 -22.42 15.41
CA THR A 307 11.27 -22.00 15.64
C THR A 307 11.93 -21.71 14.30
N ARG A 308 12.27 -20.44 14.04
CA ARG A 308 13.00 -20.01 12.84
C ARG A 308 14.49 -19.85 13.16
N ARG A 309 15.35 -20.47 12.35
CA ARG A 309 16.79 -20.21 12.31
C ARG A 309 17.11 -19.53 10.98
N THR A 310 17.96 -18.51 11.01
CA THR A 310 18.30 -17.72 9.82
C THR A 310 19.81 -17.58 9.66
N TRP A 311 20.29 -17.68 8.42
CA TRP A 311 21.67 -17.44 8.03
C TRP A 311 21.71 -16.53 6.81
N LEU A 312 22.71 -15.65 6.73
CA LEU A 312 23.07 -14.94 5.52
C LEU A 312 24.28 -15.63 4.89
N ALA A 313 24.12 -16.18 3.70
CA ALA A 313 25.14 -16.90 2.94
C ALA A 313 25.56 -16.11 1.70
N ASP A 314 26.87 -16.14 1.41
CA ASP A 314 27.50 -15.43 0.30
C ASP A 314 27.09 -13.94 0.21
N GLU A 315 26.82 -13.31 1.37
CA GLU A 315 26.38 -11.91 1.55
C GLU A 315 25.06 -11.52 0.86
N ARG A 316 24.39 -12.47 0.19
CA ARG A 316 23.26 -12.19 -0.69
C ARG A 316 22.05 -13.09 -0.46
N PHE A 317 22.28 -14.34 -0.05
CA PHE A 317 21.23 -15.35 0.09
C PHE A 317 20.85 -15.50 1.55
N THR A 318 19.58 -15.36 1.87
CA THR A 318 19.07 -15.63 3.20
C THR A 318 18.57 -17.06 3.25
N ILE A 319 19.18 -17.90 4.09
CA ILE A 319 18.72 -19.26 4.35
C ILE A 319 17.88 -19.23 5.61
N VAL A 320 16.68 -19.76 5.54
CA VAL A 320 15.72 -19.86 6.63
C VAL A 320 15.40 -21.34 6.84
N LEU A 321 15.44 -21.79 8.09
CA LEU A 321 14.92 -23.09 8.48
C LEU A 321 13.86 -22.90 9.55
N ASP A 322 12.65 -23.34 9.26
CA ASP A 322 11.54 -23.33 10.19
C ASP A 322 11.26 -24.74 10.69
N ALA A 323 11.31 -24.91 12.01
CA ALA A 323 10.91 -26.13 12.70
C ALA A 323 9.62 -25.87 13.50
N MET A 324 8.56 -26.61 13.18
CA MET A 324 7.28 -26.51 13.89
C MET A 324 7.25 -27.41 15.13
N ASP A 325 6.48 -26.99 16.14
CA ASP A 325 6.21 -27.75 17.37
C ASP A 325 5.60 -29.14 17.15
N PHE A 326 4.92 -29.34 16.03
CA PHE A 326 4.40 -30.64 15.65
C PHE A 326 5.44 -31.55 14.97
N GLY A 327 6.72 -31.16 14.88
CA GLY A 327 7.82 -32.02 14.41
C GLY A 327 7.95 -32.08 12.88
N HIS A 328 7.58 -31.01 12.18
CA HIS A 328 7.85 -30.82 10.76
C HIS A 328 8.89 -29.72 10.58
N GLU A 329 9.73 -29.86 9.57
CA GLU A 329 10.69 -28.84 9.17
C GLU A 329 10.44 -28.46 7.71
N VAL A 330 10.65 -27.18 7.41
CA VAL A 330 10.74 -26.69 6.04
C VAL A 330 11.68 -25.51 6.04
N GLY A 331 12.60 -25.49 5.08
CA GLY A 331 13.48 -24.37 4.86
C GLY A 331 13.18 -23.66 3.56
N GLU A 332 13.68 -22.45 3.46
CA GLU A 332 13.63 -21.62 2.26
C GLU A 332 14.96 -20.88 2.09
N VAL A 333 15.46 -20.82 0.86
CA VAL A 333 16.51 -19.87 0.47
C VAL A 333 15.78 -18.69 -0.17
N GLU A 334 16.16 -17.48 0.20
CA GLU A 334 15.57 -16.23 -0.28
C GLU A 334 16.69 -15.38 -0.90
N LEU A 335 16.41 -14.80 -2.07
CA LEU A 335 17.25 -13.79 -2.70
C LEU A 335 16.40 -12.53 -2.93
N GLN A 336 16.89 -11.39 -2.46
CA GLN A 336 16.21 -10.10 -2.59
C GLN A 336 17.04 -9.15 -3.44
N SER A 337 16.35 -8.32 -4.22
CA SER A 337 16.96 -7.28 -5.04
C SER A 337 16.13 -6.01 -5.02
N GLU A 338 16.80 -4.87 -5.12
CA GLU A 338 16.18 -3.56 -5.18
C GLU A 338 16.20 -3.03 -6.62
N VAL A 339 15.03 -2.69 -7.15
CA VAL A 339 14.87 -2.14 -8.50
C VAL A 339 14.43 -0.69 -8.41
N HIS A 340 15.25 0.21 -8.93
CA HIS A 340 14.98 1.65 -8.93
C HIS A 340 14.10 2.09 -10.11
N LEU A 341 13.17 2.99 -9.82
CA LEU A 341 12.24 3.62 -10.77
C LEU A 341 12.96 4.62 -11.70
N ALA A 342 13.72 4.11 -12.67
CA ALA A 342 14.17 4.91 -13.82
C ALA A 342 13.21 4.79 -15.04
N HIS A 343 12.24 3.87 -14.99
CA HIS A 343 11.38 3.49 -16.12
C HIS A 343 9.90 3.55 -15.71
N THR A 344 9.00 3.94 -16.62
CA THR A 344 7.55 4.08 -16.36
C THR A 344 6.72 3.10 -17.19
N GLY A 345 5.62 2.59 -16.63
CA GLY A 345 4.66 1.76 -17.37
C GLY A 345 5.20 0.38 -17.76
N GLN A 346 5.04 -0.01 -19.03
CA GLN A 346 5.38 -1.34 -19.53
C GLN A 346 6.88 -1.66 -19.41
N GLU A 347 7.75 -0.66 -19.60
CA GLU A 347 9.21 -0.84 -19.52
C GLU A 347 9.68 -1.26 -18.12
N LEU A 348 9.01 -0.75 -17.08
CA LEU A 348 9.27 -1.12 -15.70
C LEU A 348 8.87 -2.58 -15.45
N GLU A 349 7.74 -3.02 -15.99
CA GLU A 349 7.26 -4.38 -15.83
C GLU A 349 8.18 -5.39 -16.55
N ASP A 350 8.60 -5.07 -17.76
CA ASP A 350 9.57 -5.88 -18.51
C ASP A 350 10.95 -5.91 -17.82
N HIS A 351 11.35 -4.82 -17.16
CA HIS A 351 12.58 -4.78 -16.37
C HIS A 351 12.46 -5.62 -15.09
N LYS A 352 11.35 -5.51 -14.36
CA LYS A 352 11.07 -6.36 -13.18
C LYS A 352 11.08 -7.83 -13.56
N GLN A 353 10.41 -8.21 -14.64
CA GLN A 353 10.31 -9.60 -15.06
C GLN A 353 11.70 -10.18 -15.40
N ARG A 354 12.55 -9.42 -16.10
CA ARG A 354 13.95 -9.81 -16.37
C ARG A 354 14.78 -9.95 -15.09
N ALA A 355 14.67 -8.98 -14.18
CA ALA A 355 15.39 -9.03 -12.89
C ALA A 355 14.96 -10.26 -12.07
N MET A 356 13.65 -10.56 -12.02
CA MET A 356 13.14 -11.75 -11.34
C MET A 356 13.67 -13.04 -11.97
N GLN A 357 13.73 -13.13 -13.30
CA GLN A 357 14.27 -14.30 -14.00
C GLN A 357 15.75 -14.51 -13.69
N GLN A 358 16.56 -13.44 -13.66
CA GLN A 358 17.97 -13.53 -13.29
C GLN A 358 18.14 -13.99 -11.84
N MET A 359 17.36 -13.42 -10.92
CA MET A 359 17.37 -13.85 -9.51
C MET A 359 17.00 -15.33 -9.37
N ASP A 360 16.07 -15.82 -10.20
CA ASP A 360 15.64 -17.22 -10.25
C ASP A 360 16.78 -18.16 -10.67
N GLU A 361 17.52 -17.80 -11.71
CA GLU A 361 18.70 -18.55 -12.17
C GLU A 361 19.81 -18.55 -11.09
N GLU A 362 20.01 -17.42 -10.42
CA GLU A 362 21.00 -17.28 -9.36
C GLU A 362 20.70 -18.15 -8.13
N ILE A 363 19.44 -18.19 -7.69
CA ILE A 363 19.06 -19.02 -6.54
C ILE A 363 19.14 -20.51 -6.86
N ILE A 364 18.83 -20.92 -8.08
CA ILE A 364 19.01 -22.30 -8.55
C ILE A 364 20.49 -22.66 -8.53
N ALA A 365 21.36 -21.83 -9.13
CA ALA A 365 22.80 -22.07 -9.15
C ALA A 365 23.40 -22.12 -7.74
N PHE A 366 22.91 -21.29 -6.81
CA PHE A 366 23.29 -21.31 -5.40
C PHE A 366 22.91 -22.64 -4.74
N MET A 367 21.66 -23.09 -4.89
CA MET A 367 21.21 -24.35 -4.31
C MET A 367 21.92 -25.56 -4.89
N GLU A 368 22.24 -25.55 -6.19
CA GLU A 368 23.04 -26.60 -6.83
C GLU A 368 24.48 -26.64 -6.32
N ARG A 369 25.13 -25.46 -6.20
CA ARG A 369 26.50 -25.35 -5.70
C ARG A 369 26.63 -25.86 -4.26
N TYR A 370 25.66 -25.52 -3.41
CA TYR A 370 25.64 -25.89 -1.99
C TYR A 370 24.66 -27.03 -1.70
N ARG A 371 24.41 -27.91 -2.67
CA ARG A 371 23.45 -29.02 -2.54
C ARG A 371 23.69 -29.90 -1.32
N TRP A 372 24.94 -30.01 -0.86
CA TRP A 372 25.32 -30.74 0.35
C TRP A 372 24.66 -30.20 1.63
N ALA A 373 24.18 -28.95 1.63
CA ALA A 373 23.56 -28.30 2.78
C ALA A 373 22.06 -28.63 2.93
N PHE A 374 21.39 -28.99 1.84
CA PHE A 374 19.93 -29.13 1.77
C PHE A 374 19.53 -30.58 1.62
N ALA A 375 18.62 -31.06 2.47
CA ALA A 375 18.10 -32.42 2.41
C ALA A 375 17.27 -32.62 1.13
N ALA A 376 17.50 -33.75 0.45
CA ALA A 376 16.73 -34.13 -0.73
C ALA A 376 15.27 -34.47 -0.37
N GLY A 377 14.37 -34.20 -1.30
CA GLY A 377 12.94 -34.53 -1.17
C GLY A 377 12.05 -33.43 -1.74
N VAL A 378 10.75 -33.62 -1.63
CA VAL A 378 9.76 -32.62 -2.00
C VAL A 378 9.39 -31.82 -0.75
N PRO A 379 9.69 -30.52 -0.68
CA PRO A 379 9.32 -29.72 0.48
C PRO A 379 7.79 -29.68 0.63
N ILE A 380 7.31 -29.77 1.87
CA ILE A 380 5.89 -29.67 2.21
C ILE A 380 5.70 -28.41 3.05
N GLY A 381 4.72 -27.60 2.68
CA GLY A 381 4.39 -26.35 3.39
C GLY A 381 3.86 -26.61 4.79
N LYS A 382 4.04 -25.63 5.68
CA LYS A 382 3.64 -25.72 7.09
C LYS A 382 2.20 -26.14 7.29
N LEU A 383 1.27 -25.50 6.56
CA LEU A 383 -0.16 -25.79 6.66
C LEU A 383 -0.51 -27.16 6.07
N THR A 384 0.06 -27.53 4.93
CA THR A 384 -0.14 -28.85 4.32
C THR A 384 0.30 -29.95 5.29
N ALA A 385 1.51 -29.84 5.84
CA ALA A 385 2.03 -30.80 6.81
C ALA A 385 1.19 -30.85 8.10
N TYR A 386 0.67 -29.70 8.55
CA TYR A 386 -0.23 -29.62 9.69
C TYR A 386 -1.52 -30.40 9.45
N PHE A 387 -2.19 -30.19 8.31
CA PHE A 387 -3.44 -30.89 7.99
C PHE A 387 -3.22 -32.37 7.71
N GLU A 388 -2.12 -32.77 7.07
CA GLU A 388 -1.76 -34.18 6.91
C GLU A 388 -1.57 -34.88 8.27
N ARG A 389 -0.87 -34.24 9.21
CA ARG A 389 -0.73 -34.79 10.56
C ARG A 389 -2.02 -34.77 11.36
N LYS A 390 -2.87 -33.75 11.17
CA LYS A 390 -4.20 -33.69 11.79
C LYS A 390 -5.06 -34.85 11.33
N ALA A 391 -5.15 -35.07 10.01
CA ALA A 391 -5.88 -36.17 9.40
C ALA A 391 -5.35 -37.54 9.86
N ALA A 392 -4.04 -37.65 10.07
CA ALA A 392 -3.42 -38.86 10.60
C ALA A 392 -3.59 -39.07 12.13
N GLY A 393 -4.26 -38.16 12.85
CA GLY A 393 -4.42 -38.21 14.30
C GLY A 393 -3.11 -38.02 15.09
N ARG A 394 -2.09 -37.42 14.47
CA ARG A 394 -0.73 -37.27 15.03
C ARG A 394 -0.47 -35.91 15.65
N LEU A 395 -1.43 -34.99 15.63
CA LEU A 395 -1.35 -33.74 16.37
C LEU A 395 -1.70 -34.02 17.84
N ARG A 396 -0.74 -33.78 18.73
CA ARG A 396 -1.02 -33.67 20.17
C ARG A 396 -1.57 -32.25 20.37
N TYR A 397 -2.68 -32.11 21.09
CA TYR A 397 -3.38 -30.85 21.46
C TYR A 397 -4.48 -30.33 20.51
N GLU A 398 -5.65 -30.99 20.58
CA GLU A 398 -6.96 -30.37 20.33
C GLU A 398 -7.95 -30.75 21.45
N THR A 399 -7.64 -30.45 22.71
CA THR A 399 -8.67 -30.34 23.74
C THR A 399 -8.31 -29.19 24.67
N GLY A 400 -9.17 -28.18 24.71
CA GLY A 400 -9.03 -27.04 25.61
C GLY A 400 -9.17 -27.48 27.06
N VAL A 401 -8.05 -27.66 27.74
CA VAL A 401 -7.93 -27.56 29.20
C VAL A 401 -6.57 -26.93 29.46
N HIS A 402 -6.57 -25.78 30.14
CA HIS A 402 -5.37 -25.24 30.77
C HIS A 402 -4.82 -26.31 31.73
N ILE A 403 -3.69 -26.91 31.38
CA ILE A 403 -2.86 -27.61 32.35
C ILE A 403 -1.61 -26.74 32.48
N GLU A 404 -1.55 -25.98 33.58
CA GLU A 404 -0.28 -25.46 34.07
C GLU A 404 0.69 -26.64 34.19
N SER A 405 1.78 -26.61 33.42
CA SER A 405 2.87 -27.57 33.61
C SER A 405 3.78 -27.05 34.73
N PRO A 406 3.94 -27.81 35.83
CA PRO A 406 4.76 -27.40 36.97
C PRO A 406 6.21 -27.84 36.77
N LEU A 407 6.93 -27.21 35.85
CA LEU A 407 8.39 -27.38 35.72
C LEU A 407 9.07 -26.07 35.35
N LEU A 408 8.91 -25.08 36.22
CA LEU A 408 9.88 -24.01 36.47
C LEU A 408 9.94 -23.81 37.99
N ARG A 409 10.82 -24.58 38.63
CA ARG A 409 11.50 -24.19 39.87
C ARG A 409 12.99 -24.25 39.62
#